data_AF-A0A2E4W8X9-F1
#
_entry.id   AF-A0A2E4W8X9-F1
#
_cell.length_a   1.000
_cell.length_b   1.000
_cell.length_c   1.000
_cell.angle_alpha   90.00
_cell.angle_beta   90.00
_cell.angle_gamma   90.00
#
_symmetry.space_group_name_H-M   'P 1'
#
loop_
_entity.id
_entity.type
_entity.pdbx_description
1 polymer ?
#
loop_
_entity_poly.entity_id
_entity_poly.type
_entity_poly.pdbx_seq_one_letter_code
_entity_poly.pdbx_strand_id
1 'polypeptide(L)' 'MKDATSHPITLDSDKVKFLEEMVKQHRLSDMGKAVRCLIDYARSEPGRQADIFTEFRCHDC' A
#
# COMPACT_ATOMS: atom_id res chain seq x y z
N MET A 1 -0.86 -17.19 -16.39
CA MET A 1 -0.80 -16.79 -14.96
C MET A 1 0.22 -15.68 -14.87
N LYS A 2 -0.09 -14.52 -14.26
CA LYS A 2 0.92 -13.47 -14.02
C LYS A 2 1.96 -14.01 -13.04
N ASP A 3 3.25 -13.89 -13.35
CA ASP A 3 4.34 -14.24 -12.45
C ASP A 3 4.19 -13.45 -11.14
N ALA A 4 3.81 -14.14 -10.07
CA ALA A 4 3.67 -13.56 -8.74
C ALA A 4 4.84 -14.00 -7.89
N THR A 5 5.66 -13.04 -7.45
CA THR A 5 6.82 -13.30 -6.59
C THR A 5 6.53 -12.80 -5.18
N SER A 6 6.77 -13.64 -4.18
CA SER A 6 6.61 -13.27 -2.77
C SER A 6 7.83 -12.50 -2.28
N HIS A 7 7.61 -11.35 -1.65
CA HIS A 7 8.65 -10.52 -1.05
C HIS A 7 8.20 -10.08 0.35
N PRO A 8 8.93 -10.44 1.42
CA PRO A 8 8.61 -10.00 2.77
C PRO A 8 8.96 -8.52 2.94
N ILE A 9 8.09 -7.78 3.61
CA ILE A 9 8.32 -6.40 4.03
C ILE A 9 8.02 -6.26 5.53
N THR A 10 8.75 -5.36 6.18
CA THR A 10 8.52 -5.01 7.59
C THR A 10 7.86 -3.64 7.64
N LEU A 11 6.77 -3.53 8.39
CA LEU A 11 6.02 -2.30 8.61
C LEU A 11 5.85 -2.10 10.12
N ASP A 12 5.84 -0.86 10.59
CA ASP A 12 5.42 -0.55 11.95
C ASP A 12 3.90 -0.79 12.15
N SER A 13 3.50 -0.77 13.42
CA SER A 13 2.15 -1.12 13.83
C SER A 13 1.07 -0.21 13.24
N ASP A 14 1.35 1.08 13.00
CA ASP A 14 0.33 2.01 12.54
C ASP A 14 0.08 1.84 11.03
N LYS A 15 1.13 1.55 10.27
CA LYS A 15 1.00 1.14 8.86
C LYS A 15 0.27 -0.19 8.71
N VAL A 16 0.50 -1.14 9.61
CA VAL A 16 -0.26 -2.41 9.65
C VAL A 16 -1.74 -2.15 9.97
N LYS A 17 -2.05 -1.38 11.00
CA LYS A 17 -3.45 -1.03 11.36
C LYS A 17 -4.17 -0.37 10.20
N PHE A 18 -3.53 0.58 9.52
CA PHE A 18 -4.11 1.21 8.33
C PHE A 18 -4.49 0.18 7.26
N LEU A 19 -3.61 -0.77 6.95
CA LEU A 19 -3.90 -1.83 5.98
C LEU A 19 -5.03 -2.75 6.46
N GLU A 20 -5.08 -3.10 7.74
CA GLU A 20 -6.17 -3.90 8.31
C GLU A 20 -7.53 -3.18 8.23
N GLU A 21 -7.55 -1.86 8.46
CA GLU A 21 -8.75 -1.04 8.29
C GLU A 21 -9.21 -1.04 6.83
N MET A 22 -8.29 -0.86 5.88
CA MET A 22 -8.62 -0.94 4.44
C MET A 22 -9.19 -2.31 4.06
N VAL A 23 -8.61 -3.39 4.60
CA VAL A 23 -9.13 -4.75 4.40
C VAL A 23 -10.56 -4.87 4.90
N LYS A 24 -10.87 -4.37 6.10
CA LYS A 24 -12.21 -4.41 6.68
C LYS A 24 -13.21 -3.54 5.91
N GLN A 25 -12.84 -2.29 5.64
CA GLN A 25 -13.71 -1.30 4.98
C GLN A 25 -14.09 -1.73 3.56
N HIS A 26 -13.13 -2.27 2.81
CA HIS A 26 -13.33 -2.68 1.42
C HIS A 26 -13.56 -4.19 1.24
N ARG A 27 -13.70 -4.95 2.34
CA ARG A 27 -13.92 -6.41 2.35
C ARG A 27 -12.91 -7.16 1.47
N LEU A 28 -11.64 -6.81 1.62
CA LEU A 28 -10.55 -7.44 0.85
C LEU A 28 -10.19 -8.79 1.46
N SER A 29 -9.58 -9.66 0.65
CA SER A 29 -9.16 -11.00 1.10
C SER A 29 -8.06 -10.95 2.15
N ASP A 30 -7.11 -10.03 2.00
CA ASP A 30 -5.89 -9.94 2.80
C ASP A 30 -5.22 -8.57 2.64
N MET A 31 -4.27 -8.27 3.52
CA MET A 31 -3.46 -7.05 3.46
C MET A 31 -2.67 -6.93 2.14
N GLY A 32 -2.22 -8.05 1.57
CA GLY A 32 -1.55 -8.06 0.28
C GLY A 32 -2.46 -7.55 -0.85
N LYS A 33 -3.77 -7.76 -0.77
CA LYS A 33 -4.75 -7.19 -1.70
C LYS A 33 -4.87 -5.68 -1.52
N ALA A 34 -4.88 -5.19 -0.27
CA ALA A 34 -4.85 -3.75 0.01
C ALA A 34 -3.60 -3.09 -0.58
N VAL A 35 -2.42 -3.66 -0.34
CA VAL A 35 -1.15 -3.18 -0.90
C VAL A 35 -1.18 -3.20 -2.43
N ARG A 36 -1.67 -4.27 -3.06
CA ARG A 36 -1.82 -4.35 -4.52
C ARG A 36 -2.73 -3.25 -5.06
N CYS A 37 -3.86 -2.97 -4.41
CA CYS A 37 -4.76 -1.89 -4.82
C CYS A 37 -4.07 -0.51 -4.76
N LEU A 38 -3.30 -0.24 -3.69
CA LEU A 38 -2.54 1.01 -3.56
C LEU A 38 -1.47 1.13 -4.65
N ILE A 39 -0.71 0.06 -4.90
CA ILE A 39 0.33 0.03 -5.95
C ILE A 39 -0.29 0.19 -7.34
N ASP A 40 -1.37 -0.54 -7.63
CA ASP A 40 -2.04 -0.47 -8.93
C ASP A 40 -2.56 0.96 -9.20
N TYR A 41 -3.13 1.62 -8.19
CA TYR A 41 -3.53 3.02 -8.28
C TYR A 41 -2.34 3.96 -8.54
N ALA A 42 -1.25 3.81 -7.78
CA ALA A 42 -0.04 4.59 -8.01
C ALA A 42 0.54 4.37 -9.41
N ARG A 43 0.42 3.16 -9.97
CA ARG A 43 0.87 2.85 -11.34
C ARG A 43 -0.04 3.40 -12.42
N SER A 44 -1.36 3.49 -12.19
CA SER A 44 -2.30 4.04 -13.17
C SER A 44 -2.22 5.56 -13.27
N GLU A 45 -1.75 6.24 -12.21
CA GLU A 45 -1.65 7.71 -12.12
C GLU A 45 -0.19 8.19 -12.03
N PRO A 46 0.65 8.01 -13.07
CA PRO A 46 2.09 8.34 -13.02
C PRO A 46 2.37 9.81 -12.70
N GLY A 47 1.49 10.74 -13.11
CA GLY A 47 1.61 12.16 -12.77
C GLY A 47 1.48 12.47 -11.27
N ARG A 48 0.89 11.55 -10.50
CA ARG A 48 0.70 11.67 -9.05
C ARG A 48 1.66 10.80 -8.24
N GLN A 49 2.51 10.01 -8.91
CA GLN A 49 3.54 9.23 -8.21
C GLN A 49 4.53 10.14 -7.48
N ALA A 50 4.82 11.32 -8.05
CA ALA A 50 5.68 12.30 -7.41
C ALA A 50 5.12 12.71 -6.03
N ASP A 51 3.81 12.85 -5.87
CA ASP A 51 3.19 13.20 -4.58
C ASP A 51 3.43 12.14 -3.50
N ILE A 52 3.60 10.87 -3.90
CA ILE A 52 3.83 9.74 -2.98
C ILE A 52 5.26 9.76 -2.43
N PHE A 53 6.24 10.11 -3.26
CA PHE A 53 7.67 9.96 -2.93
C PHE A 53 8.42 11.28 -2.69
N THR A 54 7.88 12.41 -3.15
CA THR A 54 8.54 13.72 -3.08
C THR A 54 8.09 14.54 -1.87
N GLU A 55 6.87 14.28 -1.39
CA GLU A 55 6.37 14.92 -0.18
C GLU A 55 6.97 14.24 1.05
N PHE A 56 7.78 14.98 1.81
CA PHE A 56 8.36 14.48 3.05
C PHE A 56 7.28 14.42 4.14
N ARG A 57 6.61 13.27 4.22
CA ARG A 57 5.61 13.00 5.25
C ARG A 57 6.30 12.48 6.51
N CYS A 58 6.88 13.39 7.27
CA CYS A 58 7.33 13.07 8.63
C CYS A 58 6.09 12.91 9.51
N HIS A 59 5.48 11.72 9.47
CA HIS A 59 4.44 11.34 10.44
C HIS A 59 5.01 10.56 11.63
N ASP A 60 6.28 10.11 11.54
CA ASP A 60 6.96 9.28 12.54
C ASP A 60 8.46 9.67 12.72
N CYS A 61 8.78 10.96 12.61
CA CYS A 61 9.93 11.50 13.34
C CYS A 61 9.42 12.08 14.66
#